data_AF-A0A2C9WTK9-F1
#
_entry.id   AF-A0A2C9WTK9-F1
#
_cell.length_a   1.000
_cell.length_b   1.000
_cell.length_c   1.000
_cell.angle_alpha   90.00
_cell.angle_beta   90.00
_cell.angle_gamma   90.00
#
_symmetry.space_group_name_H-M   'P 1'
#
loop_
_entity.id
_entity.type
_entity.pdbx_description
1 polymer ?
#
loop_
_entity_poly.entity_id
_entity_poly.type
_entity_poly.pdbx_seq_one_letter_code
_entity_poly.pdbx_strand_id
1 'polypeptide(L)'
;MKQDNLSRLRRSVAISYVLMFFALFTVISGIFAYWFARKVTQVDEVEVWLEAQALWIMRNIVIYMILVCFAALWFIPLIFFYWDSAVWVKGCTVAGVVFAMIAFLFLLNAWLKGISRFFKNKAVF
;
A
#
# COMPACT_ATOMS: atom_id res chain seq x y z
N MET A 1 5.67 -28.86 -26.38
CA MET A 1 6.52 -28.26 -25.31
C MET A 1 6.75 -26.75 -25.48
N LYS A 2 7.30 -26.24 -26.59
CA LYS A 2 7.58 -24.78 -26.76
C LYS A 2 6.31 -23.90 -26.82
N GLN A 3 5.24 -24.41 -27.44
CA GLN A 3 3.96 -23.70 -27.59
C GLN A 3 3.14 -23.67 -26.29
N ASP A 4 3.18 -24.75 -25.50
CA ASP A 4 2.58 -24.84 -24.16
C ASP A 4 3.25 -23.90 -23.15
N ASN A 5 4.57 -23.72 -23.26
CA ASN A 5 5.28 -22.74 -22.43
C ASN A 5 4.84 -21.31 -22.76
N LEU A 6 4.55 -21.02 -24.04
CA LEU A 6 4.14 -19.69 -24.49
C LEU A 6 2.69 -19.38 -24.07
N SER A 7 1.78 -20.36 -24.10
CA SER A 7 0.41 -20.19 -23.59
C SER A 7 0.40 -19.97 -22.06
N ARG A 8 1.25 -20.70 -21.32
CA ARG A 8 1.43 -20.51 -19.87
C ARG A 8 1.95 -19.12 -19.51
N LEU A 9 2.94 -18.61 -20.24
CA LEU A 9 3.48 -17.25 -20.03
C LEU A 9 2.43 -16.16 -20.34
N ARG A 10 1.64 -16.33 -21.40
CA ARG A 10 0.52 -15.41 -21.70
C ARG A 10 -0.52 -15.40 -20.58
N ARG A 11 -0.86 -16.58 -20.03
CA ARG A 11 -1.79 -16.70 -18.91
C ARG A 11 -1.25 -16.02 -17.65
N SER A 12 0.03 -16.17 -17.32
CA SER A 12 0.62 -15.47 -16.16
C SER A 12 0.57 -13.96 -16.34
N VAL A 13 0.88 -13.43 -17.53
CA VAL A 13 0.78 -11.99 -17.81
C VAL A 13 -0.66 -11.49 -17.71
N ALA A 14 -1.64 -12.26 -18.20
CA ALA A 14 -3.05 -11.91 -18.06
C ALA A 14 -3.49 -11.84 -16.59
N ILE A 15 -3.07 -12.81 -15.77
CA ILE A 15 -3.32 -12.79 -14.31
C ILE A 15 -2.63 -11.59 -13.66
N SER A 16 -1.40 -11.25 -14.08
CA SER A 16 -0.70 -10.06 -13.59
C SER A 16 -1.49 -8.77 -13.85
N TYR A 17 -2.09 -8.60 -15.04
CA TYR A 17 -2.94 -7.44 -15.32
C TYR A 17 -4.18 -7.37 -14.41
N VAL A 18 -4.82 -8.51 -14.11
CA VAL A 18 -5.93 -8.56 -13.17
C VAL A 18 -5.48 -8.16 -11.75
N LEU A 19 -4.32 -8.65 -11.30
CA LEU A 19 -3.76 -8.27 -10.00
C LEU A 19 -3.34 -6.80 -9.94
N MET A 20 -2.80 -6.25 -11.03
CA MET A 20 -2.51 -4.81 -11.14
C MET A 20 -3.78 -3.97 -11.02
N PHE A 21 -4.89 -4.41 -11.64
CA PHE A 21 -6.18 -3.75 -11.45
C PHE A 21 -6.64 -3.76 -9.99
N PHE A 22 -6.45 -4.87 -9.27
CA PHE A 22 -6.75 -4.91 -7.83
C PHE A 22 -5.83 -4.01 -6.99
N ALA A 23 -4.56 -3.88 -7.38
CA ALA A 23 -3.62 -2.98 -6.72
C ALA A 23 -4.03 -1.49 -6.86
N LEU A 24 -4.73 -1.10 -7.93
CA LEU A 24 -5.27 0.27 -8.04
C LEU A 24 -6.25 0.60 -6.91
N PHE A 25 -7.02 -0.39 -6.44
CA PHE A 25 -7.93 -0.15 -5.31
C PHE A 25 -7.19 0.23 -4.05
N THR A 26 -5.96 -0.23 -3.77
CA THR A 26 -5.25 0.16 -2.54
C THR A 26 -4.87 1.64 -2.53
N VAL A 27 -4.39 2.17 -3.66
CA VAL A 27 -4.05 3.59 -3.81
C VAL A 27 -5.31 4.46 -3.81
N ILE A 28 -6.30 4.11 -4.64
CA ILE A 28 -7.55 4.87 -4.76
C ILE A 28 -8.32 4.84 -3.43
N SER A 29 -8.44 3.67 -2.80
CA SER A 29 -9.10 3.55 -1.49
C SER A 29 -8.37 4.32 -0.40
N GLY A 30 -7.03 4.42 -0.44
CA GLY A 30 -6.26 5.26 0.47
C GLY A 30 -6.63 6.74 0.36
N ILE A 31 -6.76 7.26 -0.85
CA ILE A 31 -7.20 8.65 -1.09
C ILE A 31 -8.61 8.86 -0.53
N PHE A 32 -9.54 7.94 -0.79
CA PHE A 32 -10.89 8.01 -0.23
C PHE A 32 -10.88 7.94 1.30
N ALA A 33 -10.09 7.06 1.90
CA ALA A 33 -9.96 6.94 3.35
C ALA A 33 -9.49 8.24 4.00
N TYR A 34 -8.48 8.88 3.40
CA TYR A 34 -8.01 10.20 3.84
C TYR A 34 -9.11 11.26 3.70
N TRP A 35 -9.82 11.29 2.58
CA TRP A 35 -10.87 12.27 2.34
C TRP A 35 -12.05 12.13 3.31
N PHE A 36 -12.51 10.91 3.57
CA PHE A 36 -13.57 10.66 4.54
C PHE A 36 -13.15 11.02 5.96
N ALA A 37 -11.94 10.65 6.37
CA ALA A 37 -11.41 11.02 7.68
C ALA A 37 -11.30 12.54 7.84
N ARG A 38 -10.82 13.26 6.81
CA ARG A 38 -10.77 14.72 6.83
C ARG A 38 -12.13 15.37 7.02
N LYS A 39 -13.21 14.82 6.48
CA LYS A 39 -14.56 15.37 6.70
C LYS A 39 -14.97 15.30 8.17
N VAL A 40 -14.59 14.24 8.88
CA VAL A 40 -14.90 14.07 10.31
C VAL A 40 -14.22 15.14 11.14
N THR A 41 -12.98 15.52 10.81
CA THR A 41 -12.23 16.55 11.55
C THR A 41 -12.69 17.99 11.25
N GLN A 42 -13.63 18.18 10.33
CA GLN A 42 -14.15 19.50 9.94
C GLN A 42 -15.51 19.83 10.58
N VAL A 43 -16.05 18.92 11.38
CA VAL A 43 -17.35 19.09 12.05
C VAL A 43 -17.08 19.52 13.50
N ASP A 44 -17.67 20.64 13.93
CA ASP A 44 -17.37 21.29 15.20
C ASP A 44 -17.83 20.50 16.45
N GLU A 45 -18.88 19.67 16.33
CA GLU A 45 -19.49 18.94 17.45
C GLU A 45 -19.21 17.43 17.40
N VAL A 46 -18.01 17.02 16.99
CA VAL A 46 -17.63 15.59 16.95
C VAL A 46 -17.08 15.13 18.30
N GLU A 47 -17.48 13.92 18.72
CA GLU A 47 -16.92 13.31 19.91
C GLU A 47 -15.40 13.12 19.78
N VAL A 48 -14.64 13.50 20.81
CA VAL A 48 -13.16 13.53 20.80
C VAL A 48 -12.53 12.21 20.32
N TRP A 49 -13.15 11.06 20.62
CA TRP A 49 -12.61 9.77 20.19
C TRP A 49 -12.78 9.52 18.68
N LEU A 50 -13.83 10.05 18.05
CA LEU A 50 -14.05 10.00 16.60
C LEU A 50 -13.08 10.92 15.88
N GLU A 51 -12.84 12.12 16.41
CA GLU A 51 -11.85 13.05 15.88
C GLU A 51 -10.44 12.44 15.95
N ALA A 52 -10.07 11.84 17.09
CA ALA A 52 -8.79 11.14 17.25
C ALA A 52 -8.64 9.96 16.28
N GLN A 53 -9.72 9.20 16.04
CA GLN A 53 -9.74 8.12 15.04
C GLN A 53 -9.52 8.65 13.63
N ALA A 54 -10.19 9.75 13.26
CA ALA A 54 -10.05 10.38 11.96
C ALA A 54 -8.61 10.88 11.72
N LEU A 55 -8.02 11.60 12.68
CA LEU A 55 -6.63 12.04 12.61
C LEU A 55 -5.65 10.87 12.53
N TRP A 56 -5.92 9.80 13.28
CA TRP A 56 -5.12 8.58 13.23
C TRP A 56 -5.20 7.91 11.84
N ILE A 57 -6.38 7.81 11.20
CA ILE A 57 -6.52 7.32 9.82
C ILE A 57 -5.72 8.20 8.86
N MET A 58 -5.91 9.52 8.91
CA MET A 58 -5.22 10.48 8.04
C MET A 58 -3.70 10.31 8.13
N ARG A 59 -3.15 10.26 9.35
CA ARG A 59 -1.72 10.08 9.59
C ARG A 59 -1.19 8.78 8.98
N ASN A 60 -1.84 7.66 9.23
CA ASN A 60 -1.34 6.37 8.74
C ASN A 60 -1.43 6.24 7.21
N ILE A 61 -2.46 6.81 6.58
CA ILE A 61 -2.53 6.85 5.12
C ILE A 61 -1.38 7.68 4.56
N VAL A 62 -1.08 8.86 5.12
CA VAL A 62 0.05 9.68 4.68
C VAL A 62 1.38 8.93 4.84
N ILE A 63 1.61 8.28 5.99
CA ILE A 63 2.82 7.49 6.22
C ILE A 63 2.91 6.33 5.22
N TYR A 64 1.81 5.61 4.98
CA TYR A 64 1.76 4.53 4.01
C TYR A 64 2.10 5.01 2.59
N MET A 65 1.56 6.15 2.15
CA MET A 65 1.86 6.72 0.85
C MET A 65 3.35 7.06 0.71
N ILE A 66 3.96 7.64 1.76
CA ILE A 66 5.41 7.92 1.78
C ILE A 66 6.22 6.62 1.68
N LEU A 67 5.83 5.57 2.42
CA LEU A 67 6.52 4.28 2.39
C LEU A 67 6.41 3.60 1.02
N VAL A 68 5.25 3.66 0.36
CA VAL A 68 5.06 3.11 -0.99
C VAL A 68 5.88 3.89 -2.01
N CYS A 69 5.90 5.22 -1.95
CA CYS A 69 6.76 6.05 -2.79
C CYS A 69 8.24 5.70 -2.58
N PHE A 70 8.67 5.56 -1.33
CA PHE A 70 10.04 5.15 -1.01
C PHE A 70 10.37 3.76 -1.57
N ALA A 71 9.48 2.77 -1.41
CA ALA A 71 9.65 1.45 -1.99
C ALA A 71 9.75 1.48 -3.52
N ALA A 72 8.95 2.32 -4.18
CA ALA A 72 8.95 2.48 -5.63
C ALA A 72 10.31 2.97 -6.18
N LEU A 73 11.04 3.81 -5.43
CA LEU A 73 12.36 4.31 -5.84
C LEU A 73 13.39 3.18 -6.05
N TRP A 74 13.30 2.11 -5.28
CA TRP A 74 14.21 0.97 -5.38
C TRP A 74 14.02 0.14 -6.66
N PHE A 75 12.88 0.32 -7.35
CA PHE A 75 12.60 -0.35 -8.61
C PHE A 75 13.02 0.46 -9.85
N ILE A 76 13.50 1.70 -9.70
CA ILE A 76 13.97 2.54 -10.82
C ILE A 76 15.00 1.82 -11.73
N PRO A 77 15.99 1.06 -11.21
CA PRO A 77 16.96 0.38 -12.06
C PRO A 77 16.33 -0.62 -13.06
N LEU A 78 15.17 -1.19 -12.73
CA LEU A 78 14.47 -2.15 -13.58
C LEU A 78 13.91 -1.53 -14.87
N ILE A 79 13.85 -0.20 -14.97
CA ILE A 79 13.49 0.51 -16.20
C ILE A 79 14.60 0.36 -17.26
N PHE A 80 15.86 0.29 -16.82
CA PHE A 80 17.03 0.30 -17.71
C PHE A 80 17.69 -1.08 -17.84
N PHE A 81 17.60 -1.90 -16.79
CA PHE A 81 18.34 -3.15 -16.69
C PHE A 81 17.41 -4.32 -16.35
N TYR A 82 17.75 -5.51 -16.87
CA TYR A 82 17.10 -6.73 -16.40
C TYR A 82 17.50 -7.01 -14.94
N TRP A 83 16.58 -7.56 -14.15
CA TRP A 83 16.79 -7.72 -12.70
C TRP A 83 18.04 -8.52 -12.33
N ASP A 84 18.48 -9.45 -13.19
CA ASP A 84 19.68 -10.29 -12.97
C ASP A 84 20.98 -9.67 -13.52
N SER A 85 20.94 -8.53 -14.22
CA SER A 85 22.09 -8.05 -15.00
C SER A 85 23.36 -7.78 -14.19
N ALA A 86 23.21 -7.38 -12.93
CA ALA A 86 24.32 -7.12 -12.02
C ALA A 86 23.88 -7.31 -10.56
N VAL A 87 24.85 -7.59 -9.68
CA VAL A 87 24.59 -7.82 -8.24
C VAL A 87 23.88 -6.63 -7.58
N TRP A 88 24.25 -5.39 -7.96
CA TRP A 88 23.62 -4.20 -7.41
C TRP A 88 22.15 -4.02 -7.88
N VAL A 89 21.81 -4.37 -9.12
CA VAL A 89 20.43 -4.33 -9.65
C VAL A 89 19.56 -5.37 -8.94
N LYS A 90 20.08 -6.59 -8.75
CA LYS A 90 19.45 -7.61 -7.91
C LYS A 90 19.20 -7.10 -6.50
N GLY A 91 20.22 -6.50 -5.88
CA GLY A 91 20.15 -5.92 -4.55
C GLY A 91 19.07 -4.85 -4.43
N CYS A 92 19.00 -3.91 -5.37
CA CYS A 92 17.95 -2.89 -5.42
C CYS A 92 16.55 -3.50 -5.56
N THR A 93 16.40 -4.51 -6.43
CA THR A 93 15.11 -5.19 -6.63
C THR A 93 14.64 -5.88 -5.34
N VAL A 94 15.53 -6.60 -4.66
CA VAL A 94 15.22 -7.27 -3.38
C VAL A 94 14.87 -6.23 -2.32
N ALA A 95 15.63 -5.14 -2.20
CA ALA A 95 15.34 -4.06 -1.28
C ALA A 95 13.96 -3.44 -1.52
N GLY A 96 13.60 -3.17 -2.79
CA GLY A 96 12.28 -2.67 -3.16
C GLY A 96 11.15 -3.59 -2.75
N VAL A 97 11.30 -4.91 -2.95
CA VAL A 97 10.30 -5.91 -2.51
C VAL A 97 10.15 -5.92 -0.99
N VAL A 98 11.26 -5.87 -0.25
CA VAL A 98 11.26 -5.81 1.21
C VAL A 98 10.55 -4.54 1.71
N PHE A 99 10.87 -3.37 1.16
CA PHE A 99 10.21 -2.12 1.56
C PHE A 99 8.73 -2.08 1.18
N ALA A 100 8.33 -2.63 0.04
CA ALA A 100 6.93 -2.77 -0.33
C ALA A 100 6.17 -3.67 0.66
N MET A 101 6.79 -4.77 1.11
CA MET A 101 6.23 -5.65 2.13
C MET A 101 6.11 -4.95 3.48
N ILE A 102 7.11 -4.17 3.89
CA ILE A 102 7.06 -3.36 5.12
C ILE A 102 5.92 -2.35 5.05
N ALA A 103 5.76 -1.64 3.93
CA ALA A 103 4.66 -0.69 3.74
C ALA A 103 3.28 -1.37 3.85
N PHE A 104 3.13 -2.55 3.26
CA PHE A 104 1.89 -3.33 3.36
C PHE A 104 1.60 -3.77 4.80
N LEU A 105 2.59 -4.35 5.49
CA LEU A 105 2.45 -4.79 6.89
C LEU A 105 2.17 -3.62 7.84
N PHE A 106 2.77 -2.45 7.58
CA PHE A 106 2.47 -1.22 8.32
C PHE A 106 0.99 -0.85 8.20
N LEU A 107 0.44 -0.80 6.98
CA LEU A 107 -0.97 -0.46 6.77
C LEU A 107 -1.91 -1.50 7.38
N LEU A 108 -1.59 -2.80 7.25
CA LEU A 108 -2.36 -3.88 7.86
C LEU A 108 -2.38 -3.77 9.39
N ASN A 109 -1.23 -3.53 10.01
CA ASN A 109 -1.11 -3.34 11.45
C ASN A 109 -1.88 -2.11 11.93
N ALA A 110 -1.75 -0.99 11.19
CA ALA A 110 -2.54 0.20 11.47
C ALA A 110 -4.04 -0.16 11.43
N TRP A 111 -4.53 -0.72 10.33
CA TRP A 111 -5.92 -1.11 10.17
C TRP A 111 -6.45 -1.97 11.31
N LEU A 112 -5.72 -3.03 11.72
CA LEU A 112 -6.07 -3.88 12.86
C LEU A 112 -6.18 -3.10 14.18
N LYS A 113 -5.21 -2.20 14.46
CA LYS A 113 -5.23 -1.36 15.68
C LYS A 113 -6.44 -0.43 15.68
N GLY A 114 -6.73 0.18 14.53
CA GLY A 114 -7.85 1.11 14.33
C GLY A 114 -9.19 0.49 14.56
N ILE A 115 -9.46 -0.58 13.80
CA ILE A 115 -10.76 -1.24 13.82
C ILE A 115 -11.06 -1.82 15.20
N SER A 116 -10.06 -2.37 15.88
CA SER A 116 -10.18 -2.87 17.26
C SER A 116 -10.58 -1.79 18.26
N ARG A 117 -10.06 -0.56 18.11
CA ARG A 117 -10.40 0.58 18.96
C ARG A 117 -11.73 1.21 18.57
N PHE A 118 -12.05 1.24 17.28
CA PHE A 118 -13.31 1.74 16.74
C PHE A 118 -14.49 0.95 17.31
N PHE A 119 -14.45 -0.39 17.26
CA PHE A 119 -15.50 -1.23 17.85
C PHE A 119 -15.66 -1.09 19.37
N LYS A 120 -14.71 -0.45 20.06
CA LYS A 120 -14.78 -0.18 21.50
C LYS A 120 -15.21 1.25 21.80
N ASN A 121 -15.54 2.07 20.80
CA ASN A 121 -15.76 3.51 20.92
C ASN A 121 -14.61 4.21 21.66
N LYS A 122 -13.37 3.76 21.39
CA LYS A 122 -12.16 4.30 22.02
C LYS A 122 -11.30 5.01 21.00
N ALA A 123 -10.70 6.10 21.45
CA ALA A 123 -9.66 6.80 20.72
C ALA A 123 -8.45 5.88 20.48
N VAL A 124 -7.79 6.07 19.33
CA VAL A 124 -6.51 5.42 19.02
C VAL A 124 -5.40 6.41 19.36
N PHE A 125 -4.81 6.24 20.53
CA PHE A 125 -3.52 6.84 20.88
C PHE A 125 -2.39 5.86 20.51
#